data_AF-A0A3C0FZX0-F1
#
_entry.id   AF-A0A3C0FZX0-F1
#
_cell.length_a   1.000
_cell.length_b   1.000
_cell.length_c   1.000
_cell.angle_alpha   90.00
_cell.angle_beta   90.00
_cell.angle_gamma   90.00
#
_symmetry.space_group_name_H-M   'P 1'
#
loop_
_entity.id
_entity.type
_entity.pdbx_description
1 polymer ?
#
loop_
_entity_poly.entity_id
_entity_poly.type
_entity_poly.pdbx_seq_one_letter_code
_entity_poly.pdbx_strand_id
1 'polypeptide(L)'
;CLHGANGQRGGKYFFRKVFLKKQNFPSLVQRILREVQDSIEIALNISEHFPTAKIELHLDVSPAHKGNGTSKISDMLTGYAKASGFDCKIKPDAWASQSVADKHSK
;
A
#
# COMPACT_ATOMS: atom_id res chain seq x y z
N CYS A 1 -3.13 14.70 -10.02
CA CYS A 1 -2.14 15.14 -11.03
C CYS A 1 -0.90 14.26 -10.93
N LEU A 2 -0.05 14.22 -11.97
CA LEU A 2 1.23 13.51 -11.93
C LEU A 2 2.25 14.32 -11.11
N HIS A 3 2.88 13.70 -10.11
CA HIS A 3 4.00 14.24 -9.35
C HIS A 3 5.31 13.66 -9.88
N GLY A 4 6.36 14.47 -9.89
CA GLY A 4 7.63 14.12 -10.54
C GLY A 4 7.60 14.52 -12.02
N ALA A 5 8.10 15.71 -12.33
CA ALA A 5 8.18 16.23 -13.70
C ALA A 5 9.45 15.74 -14.41
N ASN A 6 9.46 15.86 -15.75
CA ASN A 6 10.68 15.60 -16.53
C ASN A 6 11.83 16.50 -16.04
N GLY A 7 12.96 15.90 -15.68
CA GLY A 7 14.15 16.60 -15.16
C GLY A 7 14.27 16.66 -13.63
N GLN A 8 13.25 16.23 -12.87
CA GLN A 8 13.39 16.10 -11.41
C GLN A 8 14.12 14.80 -11.03
N ARG A 9 15.04 14.90 -10.06
CA ARG A 9 15.69 13.74 -9.45
C ARG A 9 14.70 13.06 -8.49
N GLY A 10 14.28 11.83 -8.79
CA GLY A 10 13.34 11.04 -7.98
C GLY A 10 12.35 10.22 -8.80
N GLY A 11 11.36 9.62 -8.11
CA GLY A 11 10.29 8.85 -8.74
C GLY A 11 9.10 9.71 -9.20
N LYS A 12 8.36 9.21 -10.20
CA LYS A 12 7.07 9.78 -10.64
C LYS A 12 5.93 9.01 -10.00
N TYR A 13 4.89 9.70 -9.55
CA TYR A 13 3.74 9.05 -8.92
C TYR A 13 2.44 9.86 -9.06
N PHE A 14 1.32 9.16 -8.97
CA PHE A 14 0.01 9.77 -8.82
C PHE A 14 -0.45 9.62 -7.37
N PHE A 15 -1.22 10.58 -6.88
CA PHE A 15 -1.85 10.46 -5.57
C PHE A 15 -3.30 10.92 -5.64
N ARG A 16 -4.12 10.35 -4.76
CA ARG A 16 -5.51 10.73 -4.51
C ARG A 16 -5.75 10.65 -3.00
N LYS A 17 -6.39 11.68 -2.43
CA LYS A 17 -6.89 11.63 -1.04
C LYS A 17 -8.38 11.27 -1.06
N VAL A 18 -8.77 10.35 -0.18
CA VAL A 18 -10.17 9.99 0.07
C VAL A 18 -10.42 10.13 1.57
N PHE A 19 -11.48 10.85 1.94
CA PHE A 19 -11.85 11.05 3.35
C PHE A 19 -12.93 10.06 3.74
N LEU A 20 -12.60 9.16 4.66
CA LEU A 20 -13.53 8.19 5.22
C LEU A 20 -13.75 8.50 6.70
N LYS A 21 -14.97 8.28 7.19
CA LYS A 21 -15.31 8.54 8.60
C LYS A 21 -14.65 7.49 9.50
N LYS A 22 -14.05 7.92 10.61
CA LYS A 22 -13.38 7.03 11.58
C LYS A 22 -14.29 5.90 12.08
N GLN A 23 -15.58 6.18 12.26
CA GLN A 23 -16.59 5.19 12.66
C GLN A 23 -16.75 4.02 11.70
N ASN A 24 -16.29 4.12 10.45
CA ASN A 24 -16.29 3.02 9.49
C ASN A 24 -15.20 1.97 9.80
N PHE A 25 -14.23 2.31 10.67
CA PHE A 25 -13.09 1.46 11.00
C PHE A 25 -12.93 1.32 12.52
N PRO A 26 -13.78 0.51 13.17
CA PRO A 26 -13.78 0.39 14.63
C PRO A 26 -12.52 -0.29 15.18
N SER A 27 -11.75 -1.01 14.35
CA SER A 27 -10.49 -1.63 14.75
C SER A 27 -9.32 -1.28 13.83
N LEU A 28 -8.10 -1.36 14.37
CA LEU A 28 -6.86 -1.25 13.59
C LEU A 28 -6.82 -2.28 12.46
N VAL A 29 -7.24 -3.52 12.75
CA VAL A 29 -7.23 -4.61 11.76
C VAL A 29 -8.11 -4.28 10.57
N GLN A 30 -9.34 -3.81 10.78
CA GLN A 30 -10.24 -3.42 9.69
C GLN A 30 -9.68 -2.27 8.87
N ARG A 31 -9.05 -1.28 9.51
CA ARG A 31 -8.43 -0.15 8.81
C ARG A 31 -7.31 -0.61 7.89
N ILE A 32 -6.37 -1.39 8.42
CA ILE A 32 -5.21 -1.86 7.67
C ILE A 32 -5.65 -2.86 6.58
N LEU A 33 -6.61 -3.73 6.86
CA LEU A 33 -7.15 -4.64 5.86
C LEU A 33 -7.79 -3.88 4.70
N ARG A 34 -8.53 -2.79 4.99
CA ARG A 34 -9.09 -1.92 3.94
C ARG A 34 -7.99 -1.26 3.11
N GLU A 35 -6.94 -0.73 3.74
CA GLU A 35 -5.81 -0.12 3.01
C GLU A 35 -5.10 -1.11 2.08
N VAL A 36 -4.93 -2.37 2.52
CA VAL A 36 -4.36 -3.43 1.68
C VAL A 36 -5.32 -3.83 0.56
N GLN A 37 -6.62 -3.95 0.86
CA GLN A 37 -7.64 -4.21 -0.16
C GLN A 37 -7.66 -3.12 -1.23
N ASP A 38 -7.68 -1.84 -0.85
CA ASP A 38 -7.66 -0.71 -1.78
C ASP A 38 -6.40 -0.76 -2.68
N SER A 39 -5.25 -1.17 -2.12
CA SER A 39 -4.01 -1.33 -2.89
C SER A 39 -4.08 -2.45 -3.92
N ILE A 40 -4.70 -3.58 -3.55
CA ILE A 40 -4.92 -4.73 -4.45
C ILE A 40 -5.92 -4.36 -5.55
N GLU A 41 -7.02 -3.69 -5.23
CA GLU A 41 -8.03 -3.24 -6.20
C GLU A 41 -7.40 -2.32 -7.27
N ILE A 42 -6.53 -1.41 -6.86
CA ILE A 42 -5.79 -0.55 -7.80
C ILE A 42 -4.83 -1.37 -8.67
N ALA A 43 -4.10 -2.32 -8.08
CA ALA A 43 -3.17 -3.17 -8.82
C ALA A 43 -3.87 -4.07 -9.85
N LEU A 44 -5.03 -4.62 -9.50
CA LEU A 44 -5.89 -5.36 -10.43
C LEU A 44 -6.31 -4.48 -11.60
N ASN A 45 -6.84 -3.29 -11.33
CA ASN A 45 -7.27 -2.36 -12.37
C ASN A 45 -6.12 -1.95 -13.30
N ILE A 46 -4.92 -1.70 -12.75
CA ILE A 46 -3.73 -1.41 -13.56
C ILE A 46 -3.35 -2.64 -14.40
N SER A 47 -3.40 -3.84 -13.84
CA SER A 47 -3.05 -5.08 -14.56
C SER A 47 -4.00 -5.37 -15.72
N GLU A 48 -5.29 -5.07 -15.56
CA GLU A 48 -6.28 -5.20 -16.64
C GLU A 48 -5.97 -4.28 -17.83
N HIS A 49 -5.56 -3.04 -17.57
CA HIS A 49 -5.27 -2.05 -18.61
C HIS A 49 -3.83 -2.16 -19.15
N PHE A 50 -2.90 -2.68 -18.34
CA PHE A 50 -1.49 -2.81 -18.64
C PHE A 50 -0.96 -4.19 -18.22
N PRO A 51 -1.28 -5.27 -18.97
CA PRO A 51 -0.98 -6.65 -18.57
C PRO A 51 0.52 -6.96 -18.40
N THR A 52 1.40 -6.16 -19.01
CA THR A 52 2.85 -6.32 -18.90
C THR A 52 3.47 -5.47 -17.79
N ALA A 53 2.68 -4.70 -17.05
CA ALA A 53 3.17 -3.89 -15.96
C ALA A 53 3.72 -4.78 -14.83
N LYS A 54 4.93 -4.48 -14.37
CA LYS A 54 5.50 -5.11 -13.19
C LYS A 54 5.04 -4.34 -11.96
N ILE A 55 4.14 -4.95 -11.17
CA ILE A 55 3.53 -4.30 -10.01
C ILE A 55 4.08 -4.94 -8.73
N GLU A 56 4.58 -4.11 -7.82
CA GLU A 56 4.98 -4.49 -6.47
C GLU A 56 4.20 -3.64 -5.48
N LEU A 57 3.52 -4.28 -4.52
CA LEU A 57 2.76 -3.59 -3.50
C LEU A 57 3.65 -3.20 -2.32
N HIS A 58 3.57 -1.96 -1.86
CA HIS A 58 4.30 -1.48 -0.68
C HIS A 58 3.32 -1.24 0.46
N LEU A 59 3.21 -2.21 1.38
CA LEU A 59 2.21 -2.18 2.45
C LEU A 59 2.79 -1.51 3.71
N ASP A 60 2.01 -0.65 4.39
CA ASP A 60 2.42 0.02 5.64
C ASP A 60 2.33 -0.90 6.87
N VAL A 61 3.00 -2.04 6.81
CA VAL A 61 2.89 -3.13 7.78
C VAL A 61 4.24 -3.40 8.43
N SER A 62 4.26 -3.64 9.75
CA SER A 62 5.48 -4.05 10.46
C SER A 62 5.70 -5.57 10.34
N PRO A 63 6.95 -6.05 10.26
CA PRO A 63 7.25 -7.49 10.29
C PRO A 63 6.71 -8.19 11.55
N ALA A 64 6.31 -9.46 11.42
CA ALA A 64 5.76 -10.27 12.50
C ALA A 64 6.57 -10.23 13.81
N HIS A 65 7.91 -10.25 13.70
CA HIS A 65 8.83 -10.27 14.84
C HIS A 65 8.98 -8.92 15.57
N LYS A 66 8.43 -7.82 15.05
CA LYS A 66 8.61 -6.48 15.66
C LYS A 66 7.67 -6.19 16.83
N GLY A 67 6.60 -6.97 17.02
CA GLY A 67 5.66 -6.79 18.14
C GLY A 67 4.72 -5.56 18.06
N ASN A 68 4.83 -4.73 17.02
CA ASN A 68 3.91 -3.62 16.75
C ASN A 68 2.48 -4.08 16.47
N GLY A 69 1.49 -3.18 16.56
CA GLY A 69 0.07 -3.47 16.32
C GLY A 69 -0.23 -4.17 14.99
N THR A 70 0.49 -3.83 13.91
CA THR A 70 0.33 -4.48 12.59
C THR A 70 1.12 -5.77 12.42
N SER A 71 2.09 -6.05 13.29
CA SER A 71 2.95 -7.26 13.20
C SER A 71 2.12 -8.53 13.31
N LYS A 72 1.11 -8.53 14.20
CA LYS A 72 0.21 -9.67 14.45
C LYS A 72 -0.61 -10.10 13.23
N ILE A 73 -0.76 -9.21 12.25
CA ILE A 73 -1.55 -9.45 11.03
C ILE A 73 -0.69 -9.43 9.77
N SER A 74 0.64 -9.35 9.90
CA SER A 74 1.54 -9.17 8.76
C SER A 74 1.53 -10.35 7.78
N ASP A 75 1.55 -11.58 8.29
CA ASP A 75 1.49 -12.79 7.45
C ASP A 75 0.15 -12.91 6.71
N MET A 76 -0.95 -12.56 7.38
CA MET A 76 -2.29 -12.53 6.77
C MET A 76 -2.34 -11.52 5.61
N LEU A 77 -1.82 -10.32 5.80
CA LEU A 77 -1.88 -9.25 4.80
C LEU A 77 -0.94 -9.51 3.61
N THR A 78 0.26 -10.02 3.87
CA THR A 78 1.20 -10.40 2.80
C THR A 78 0.71 -11.63 2.04
N GLY A 79 0.10 -12.59 2.74
CA GLY A 79 -0.60 -13.71 2.13
C GLY A 79 -1.75 -13.27 1.22
N TYR A 80 -2.54 -12.29 1.65
CA TYR A 80 -3.64 -11.74 0.85
C TYR A 80 -3.15 -11.09 -0.46
N ALA A 81 -2.09 -10.29 -0.40
CA ALA A 81 -1.46 -9.71 -1.59
C ALA A 81 -0.96 -10.79 -2.56
N LYS A 82 -0.24 -11.80 -2.05
CA LYS A 82 0.28 -12.91 -2.87
C LYS A 82 -0.84 -13.76 -3.49
N ALA A 83 -1.87 -14.09 -2.73
CA ALA A 83 -3.02 -14.83 -3.22
C ALA A 83 -3.80 -14.05 -4.30
N SER A 84 -3.70 -12.71 -4.28
CA SER A 84 -4.27 -11.83 -5.31
C SER A 84 -3.37 -11.66 -6.54
N GLY A 85 -2.21 -12.34 -6.58
CA GLY A 85 -1.30 -12.33 -7.73
C GLY A 85 -0.21 -11.26 -7.71
N PHE A 86 0.01 -10.59 -6.57
CA PHE A 86 0.99 -9.51 -6.47
C PHE A 86 2.09 -9.81 -5.45
N ASP A 87 3.34 -9.51 -5.84
CA ASP A 87 4.44 -9.41 -4.89
C ASP A 87 4.24 -8.18 -3.99
N CYS A 88 4.71 -8.28 -2.76
CA CYS A 88 4.62 -7.18 -1.81
C CYS A 88 5.84 -7.05 -0.91
N LYS A 89 6.15 -5.80 -0.56
CA LYS A 89 7.09 -5.42 0.49
C LYS A 89 6.35 -4.83 1.68
N ILE A 90 6.89 -5.11 2.87
CA ILE A 90 6.48 -4.51 4.14
C ILE A 90 7.65 -3.70 4.71
N LYS A 91 7.50 -3.07 5.88
CA LYS A 91 8.60 -2.32 6.51
C LYS A 91 9.79 -3.25 6.78
N PRO A 92 11.05 -2.81 6.56
CA PRO A 92 11.47 -1.47 6.14
C PRO A 92 11.50 -1.28 4.61
N ASP A 93 11.34 -2.33 3.81
CA ASP A 93 11.54 -2.28 2.35
C ASP A 93 10.38 -1.62 1.59
N ALA A 94 9.24 -1.44 2.25
CA ALA A 94 8.08 -0.72 1.74
C ALA A 94 8.32 0.81 1.67
N TRP A 95 9.21 1.25 0.79
CA TRP A 95 9.58 2.67 0.69
C TRP A 95 8.44 3.57 0.20
N ALA A 96 7.55 3.09 -0.69
CA ALA A 96 6.48 3.92 -1.23
C ALA A 96 5.45 4.30 -0.16
N SER A 97 5.08 3.38 0.73
CA SER A 97 4.22 3.70 1.88
C SER A 97 4.94 4.58 2.91
N GLN A 98 6.19 4.26 3.24
CA GLN A 98 6.95 4.99 4.27
C GLN A 98 7.39 6.41 3.85
N SER A 99 7.62 6.65 2.56
CA SER A 99 8.20 7.92 2.08
C SER A 99 7.26 8.72 1.19
N VAL A 100 6.52 8.08 0.29
CA VAL A 100 5.64 8.79 -0.65
C VAL A 100 4.28 9.04 0.00
N ALA A 101 3.65 8.00 0.57
CA ALA A 101 2.34 8.15 1.20
C ALA A 101 2.40 9.06 2.45
N ASP A 102 3.45 8.96 3.29
CA ASP A 102 3.59 9.81 4.50
C ASP A 102 3.57 11.32 4.20
N LYS A 103 4.05 11.73 3.01
CA LYS A 103 4.01 13.14 2.56
C LYS A 103 2.59 13.66 2.33
N HIS A 104 1.65 12.76 2.09
CA HIS A 104 0.27 13.07 1.73
C HIS A 104 -0.75 12.65 2.80
N SER A 105 -0.35 11.89 3.82
CA SER A 105 -1.23 11.46 4.92
C SER A 105 -1.29 12.44 6.10
N LYS A 106 -0.49 13.50 6.08
CA LYS A 106 -0.57 14.64 7.02
C LYS A 106 -1.61 15.65 6.58
#